data_AF-A0A497N5W4-F1
#
_entry.id   AF-A0A497N5W4-F1
#
_cell.length_a   1.000
_cell.length_b   1.000
_cell.length_c   1.000
_cell.angle_alpha   90.00
_cell.angle_beta   90.00
_cell.angle_gamma   90.00
#
_symmetry.space_group_name_H-M   'P 1'
#
loop_
_entity.id
_entity.type
_entity.pdbx_description
1 polymer ?
#
loop_
_entity_poly.entity_id
_entity_poly.type
_entity_poly.pdbx_seq_one_letter_code
_entity_poly.pdbx_strand_id
1 'polypeptide(L)'
;MDRDSEKIAWEFDESNPAVTKAIEMLCEGAHSMTPARTVGICGQAPSDLGRDFLKFLTMHLDSIGVNPDKVVETLLSVKEIETELIEVIKRNNKDPVKIAKELGITEDNSKYLLKKFASAV
;
A
#
# COMPACT_ATOMS: atom_id res chain seq x y z
N MET A 1 -15.06 15.44 -7.07
CA MET A 1 -15.45 14.94 -8.41
C MET A 1 -16.60 13.99 -8.22
N ASP A 2 -17.61 14.08 -9.07
CA ASP A 2 -18.75 13.16 -9.04
C ASP A 2 -18.46 12.02 -10.03
N ARG A 3 -18.34 10.80 -9.51
CA ARG A 3 -17.99 9.60 -10.29
C ARG A 3 -19.10 9.24 -11.29
N ASP A 4 -20.34 9.58 -10.97
CA ASP A 4 -21.50 9.23 -11.79
C ASP A 4 -21.84 10.35 -12.80
N SER A 5 -21.00 11.40 -12.87
CA SER A 5 -21.18 12.50 -13.79
C SER A 5 -20.62 12.18 -15.17
N GLU A 6 -21.49 12.04 -16.17
CA GLU A 6 -21.12 11.83 -17.58
C GLU A 6 -20.14 12.88 -18.13
N LYS A 7 -20.10 14.08 -17.53
CA LYS A 7 -19.25 15.19 -18.00
C LYS A 7 -17.80 15.07 -17.55
N ILE A 8 -17.53 14.42 -16.41
CA ILE A 8 -16.21 14.45 -15.75
C ILE A 8 -15.75 13.08 -15.26
N ALA A 9 -16.52 12.00 -15.45
CA ALA A 9 -16.16 10.65 -15.04
C ALA A 9 -14.85 10.15 -15.67
N TRP A 10 -14.52 10.64 -16.88
CA TRP A 10 -13.28 10.29 -17.58
C TRP A 10 -12.01 10.82 -16.90
N GLU A 11 -12.11 11.79 -16.00
CA GLU A 11 -10.99 12.27 -15.18
C GLU A 11 -10.85 11.52 -13.85
N PHE A 12 -11.72 10.54 -13.58
CA PHE A 12 -11.62 9.74 -12.38
C PHE A 12 -10.51 8.70 -12.52
N ASP A 13 -9.35 9.02 -11.96
CA ASP A 13 -8.19 8.14 -11.90
C ASP A 13 -7.77 7.91 -10.44
N GLU A 14 -8.02 6.70 -9.94
CA GLU A 14 -7.64 6.26 -8.60
C GLU A 14 -6.13 5.99 -8.46
N SER A 15 -5.43 5.84 -9.58
CA SER A 15 -3.96 5.74 -9.63
C SER A 15 -3.26 7.10 -9.66
N ASN A 16 -4.04 8.19 -9.71
CA ASN A 16 -3.51 9.55 -9.78
C ASN A 16 -2.51 9.80 -8.63
N PRO A 17 -1.32 10.39 -8.91
CA PRO A 17 -0.31 10.67 -7.89
C PRO A 17 -0.82 11.48 -6.69
N ALA A 18 -1.83 12.33 -6.86
CA ALA A 18 -2.45 13.06 -5.76
C ALA A 18 -3.23 12.14 -4.82
N VAL A 19 -3.91 11.12 -5.36
CA VAL A 19 -4.66 10.12 -4.58
C VAL A 19 -3.70 9.23 -3.80
N THR A 20 -2.69 8.67 -4.47
CA THR A 20 -1.67 7.85 -3.80
C THR A 20 -0.91 8.65 -2.75
N LYS A 21 -0.58 9.92 -3.02
CA LYS A 21 0.05 10.78 -2.01
C LYS A 21 -0.85 11.04 -0.80
N ALA A 22 -2.14 11.25 -1.01
CA ALA A 22 -3.09 11.43 0.09
C ALA A 22 -3.22 10.17 0.95
N ILE A 23 -3.23 8.98 0.33
CA ILE A 23 -3.21 7.69 1.04
C ILE A 23 -1.92 7.56 1.86
N GLU A 24 -0.77 7.84 1.26
CA GLU A 24 0.53 7.78 1.95
C GLU A 24 0.55 8.69 3.20
N MET A 25 0.13 9.94 3.04
CA MET A 25 0.07 10.91 4.15
C MET A 25 -0.88 10.46 5.27
N LEU A 26 -2.03 9.87 4.92
CA LEU A 26 -2.98 9.34 5.90
C LEU A 26 -2.35 8.19 6.70
N CYS A 27 -1.71 7.24 6.02
CA CYS A 27 -1.08 6.08 6.65
C CYS A 27 0.05 6.50 7.59
N GLU A 28 0.95 7.37 7.13
CA GLU A 28 2.04 7.92 7.95
C GLU A 28 1.50 8.58 9.23
N GLY A 29 0.48 9.43 9.08
CA GLY A 29 -0.17 10.08 10.21
C GLY A 29 -0.76 9.06 11.19
N ALA A 30 -1.52 8.09 10.70
CA ALA A 30 -2.18 7.06 11.52
C ALA A 30 -1.18 6.14 12.24
N HIS A 31 -0.13 5.71 11.54
CA HIS A 31 0.90 4.82 12.09
C HIS A 31 1.86 5.52 13.05
N SER A 32 2.04 6.84 12.93
CA SER A 32 2.85 7.64 13.86
C SER A 32 2.17 7.91 15.22
N MET A 33 0.85 7.68 15.33
CA MET A 33 0.11 7.91 16.57
C MET A 33 0.56 6.97 17.70
N THR A 34 0.32 7.36 18.96
CA THR A 34 0.50 6.50 20.13
C THR A 34 -0.82 6.37 20.89
N PRO A 35 -1.51 5.21 20.83
CA PRO A 35 -1.15 4.01 20.06
C PRO A 35 -1.34 4.19 18.54
N ALA A 36 -0.55 3.46 17.75
CA ALA A 36 -0.64 3.46 16.29
C ALA A 36 -2.04 2.99 15.85
N ARG A 37 -2.58 3.61 14.80
CA ARG A 37 -3.90 3.30 14.25
C ARG A 37 -3.77 2.48 12.98
N THR A 38 -4.56 1.42 12.88
CA THR A 38 -4.62 0.58 11.68
C THR A 38 -5.41 1.27 10.59
N VAL A 39 -4.95 1.17 9.35
CA VAL A 39 -5.60 1.72 8.17
C VAL A 39 -5.88 0.61 7.17
N GLY A 40 -7.12 0.57 6.67
CA GLY A 40 -7.53 -0.34 5.61
C GLY A 40 -8.28 0.40 4.53
N ILE A 41 -8.29 -0.14 3.32
CA ILE A 41 -9.05 0.39 2.18
C ILE A 41 -10.04 -0.64 1.66
N CYS A 42 -11.18 -0.19 1.16
CA CYS A 42 -12.14 -1.00 0.41
C CYS A 42 -12.59 -0.22 -0.83
N GLY A 43 -13.12 -0.92 -1.83
CA GLY A 43 -13.59 -0.31 -3.07
C GLY A 43 -13.35 -1.22 -4.28
N GLN A 44 -13.57 -0.68 -5.48
CA GLN A 44 -13.25 -1.37 -6.73
C GLN A 44 -11.75 -1.24 -7.08
N ALA A 45 -11.14 -0.10 -6.77
CA ALA A 45 -9.71 0.18 -7.01
C ALA A 45 -8.76 -0.99 -6.64
N PRO A 46 -8.86 -1.59 -5.42
CA PRO A 46 -7.99 -2.69 -5.03
C PRO A 46 -8.19 -3.99 -5.85
N SER A 47 -9.32 -4.12 -6.55
CA SER A 47 -9.66 -5.26 -7.42
C SER A 47 -9.28 -5.03 -8.90
N ASP A 48 -9.22 -3.77 -9.35
CA ASP A 48 -9.17 -3.45 -10.80
C ASP A 48 -7.84 -2.81 -11.25
N LEU A 49 -7.10 -2.12 -10.37
CA LEU A 49 -5.92 -1.32 -10.74
C LEU A 49 -4.62 -2.11 -10.89
N GLY A 50 -4.68 -3.44 -10.82
CA GLY A 50 -3.55 -4.33 -11.09
C GLY A 50 -2.45 -4.36 -10.00
N ARG A 51 -1.34 -5.03 -10.32
CA ARG A 51 -0.30 -5.41 -9.35
C ARG A 51 0.45 -4.21 -8.76
N ASP A 52 0.75 -3.18 -9.54
CA ASP A 52 1.55 -2.04 -9.07
C ASP A 52 0.79 -1.25 -8.00
N PHE A 53 -0.52 -1.03 -8.22
CA PHE A 53 -1.36 -0.40 -7.20
C PHE A 53 -1.51 -1.29 -5.97
N LEU A 54 -1.70 -2.60 -6.15
CA LEU A 54 -1.77 -3.54 -5.03
C LEU A 54 -0.46 -3.57 -4.22
N LYS A 55 0.69 -3.42 -4.87
CA LYS A 55 2.00 -3.29 -4.23
C LYS A 55 2.09 -1.99 -3.44
N PHE A 56 1.67 -0.87 -4.01
CA PHE A 56 1.55 0.39 -3.29
C PHE A 56 0.67 0.23 -2.03
N LEU A 57 -0.54 -0.30 -2.16
CA LEU A 57 -1.44 -0.53 -1.03
C LEU A 57 -0.80 -1.43 0.04
N THR A 58 -0.13 -2.51 -0.37
CA THR A 58 0.53 -3.46 0.55
C THR A 58 1.68 -2.81 1.33
N MET A 59 2.36 -1.81 0.75
CA MET A 59 3.42 -1.08 1.41
C MET A 59 2.92 -0.12 2.49
N HIS A 60 1.70 0.42 2.35
CA HIS A 60 1.19 1.50 3.21
C HIS A 60 0.01 1.12 4.10
N LEU A 61 -0.70 0.02 3.82
CA LEU A 61 -1.93 -0.36 4.53
C LEU A 61 -1.80 -1.65 5.33
N ASP A 62 -2.62 -1.76 6.37
CA ASP A 62 -2.71 -2.94 7.23
C ASP A 62 -3.70 -3.98 6.67
N SER A 63 -4.72 -3.53 5.93
CA SER A 63 -5.71 -4.41 5.31
C SER A 63 -6.23 -3.87 3.98
N ILE A 64 -6.60 -4.79 3.09
CA ILE A 64 -7.15 -4.49 1.76
C ILE A 64 -8.43 -5.30 1.58
N GLY A 65 -9.55 -4.60 1.42
CA GLY A 65 -10.84 -5.18 1.07
C GLY A 65 -11.02 -5.22 -0.44
N VAL A 66 -11.34 -6.40 -0.98
CA VAL A 66 -11.57 -6.65 -2.41
C VAL A 66 -12.94 -7.27 -2.65
N ASN A 67 -13.37 -7.27 -3.91
CA ASN A 67 -14.56 -8.00 -4.32
C ASN A 67 -14.40 -9.52 -4.06
N PRO A 68 -15.49 -10.23 -3.72
CA PRO A 68 -15.43 -11.66 -3.38
C PRO A 68 -14.79 -12.55 -4.45
N ASP A 69 -15.04 -12.24 -5.73
CA ASP A 69 -14.50 -12.96 -6.88
C ASP A 69 -12.99 -12.74 -7.07
N LYS A 70 -12.44 -11.64 -6.53
CA LYS A 70 -11.02 -11.28 -6.61
C LYS A 70 -10.20 -11.69 -5.40
N VAL A 71 -10.82 -12.24 -4.35
CA VAL A 71 -10.12 -12.59 -3.09
C VAL A 71 -8.94 -13.52 -3.33
N VAL A 72 -9.12 -14.62 -4.08
CA VAL A 72 -8.06 -15.63 -4.28
C VAL A 72 -6.91 -15.06 -5.10
N GLU A 73 -7.20 -14.36 -6.20
CA GLU A 73 -6.21 -13.72 -7.06
C GLU A 73 -5.40 -12.65 -6.31
N THR A 74 -6.10 -11.83 -5.51
CA THR A 74 -5.49 -10.78 -4.69
C THR A 74 -4.59 -11.39 -3.63
N LEU A 75 -5.03 -12.45 -2.93
CA LEU A 75 -4.23 -13.11 -1.90
C LEU A 75 -2.92 -13.68 -2.47
N LEU A 76 -2.96 -14.30 -3.65
CA LEU A 76 -1.76 -14.80 -4.31
C LEU A 76 -0.81 -13.65 -4.68
N SER A 77 -1.36 -12.58 -5.26
CA SER A 77 -0.58 -11.40 -5.66
C SER A 77 0.05 -10.69 -4.46
N VAL A 78 -0.71 -10.49 -3.38
CA VAL A 78 -0.21 -9.90 -2.13
C VAL A 78 0.90 -10.76 -1.55
N LYS A 79 0.74 -12.08 -1.51
CA LYS A 79 1.78 -12.98 -0.98
C LYS A 79 3.10 -12.87 -1.76
N GLU A 80 3.04 -12.78 -3.08
CA GLU A 80 4.23 -12.57 -3.91
C GLU A 80 4.87 -11.20 -3.62
N ILE A 81 4.05 -10.14 -3.54
CA ILE A 81 4.52 -8.80 -3.19
C ILE A 81 5.18 -8.78 -1.81
N GLU A 82 4.55 -9.38 -0.80
CA GLU A 82 5.11 -9.47 0.55
C GLU A 82 6.46 -10.20 0.55
N THR A 83 6.58 -11.27 -0.25
CA THR A 83 7.84 -11.98 -0.43
C THR A 83 8.91 -11.07 -1.03
N GLU A 84 8.59 -10.31 -2.09
CA GLU A 84 9.52 -9.32 -2.67
C GLU A 84 9.95 -8.28 -1.64
N LEU A 85 9.01 -7.71 -0.89
CA LEU A 85 9.28 -6.70 0.13
C LEU A 85 10.19 -7.25 1.25
N ILE A 86 9.96 -8.48 1.68
CA ILE A 86 10.80 -9.17 2.65
C ILE A 86 12.24 -9.32 2.13
N GLU A 87 12.41 -9.71 0.86
CA GLU A 87 13.74 -9.81 0.26
C GLU A 87 14.44 -8.45 0.13
N VAL A 88 13.68 -7.38 -0.16
CA VAL A 88 14.18 -5.99 -0.10
C VAL A 88 14.67 -5.64 1.30
N ILE A 89 13.91 -5.99 2.34
CA ILE A 89 14.30 -5.70 3.72
C ILE A 89 15.59 -6.47 4.09
N LYS A 90 15.68 -7.76 3.73
CA LYS A 90 16.84 -8.61 4.02
C LYS A 90 18.10 -8.11 3.31
N ARG A 91 18.05 -7.84 2.01
CA ARG A 91 19.23 -7.38 1.24
C ARG A 91 19.77 -6.03 1.71
N ASN A 92 18.92 -5.20 2.29
CA ASN A 92 19.31 -3.91 2.87
C ASN A 92 19.69 -4.01 4.36
N ASN A 93 19.82 -5.21 4.92
CA ASN A 93 20.17 -5.44 6.33
C ASN A 93 19.25 -4.72 7.33
N LYS A 94 17.94 -4.64 7.02
CA LYS A 94 16.94 -3.94 7.86
C LYS A 94 17.22 -2.44 8.08
N ASP A 95 18.03 -1.82 7.23
CA ASP A 95 18.36 -0.40 7.28
C ASP A 95 17.20 0.44 6.67
N PRO A 96 16.48 1.25 7.48
CA PRO A 96 15.31 1.99 7.02
C PRO A 96 15.64 2.98 5.91
N VAL A 97 16.80 3.63 5.94
CA VAL A 97 17.19 4.64 4.94
C VAL A 97 17.41 4.00 3.58
N LYS A 98 18.05 2.82 3.56
CA LYS A 98 18.29 2.08 2.31
C LYS A 98 17.00 1.50 1.73
N ILE A 99 16.13 0.96 2.59
CA ILE A 99 14.83 0.43 2.19
C ILE A 99 13.95 1.54 1.61
N ALA A 100 13.88 2.70 2.28
CA ALA A 100 13.14 3.87 1.82
C ALA A 100 13.61 4.31 0.43
N LYS A 101 14.93 4.42 0.25
CA LYS A 101 15.53 4.80 -1.03
C LYS A 101 15.22 3.80 -2.16
N GLU A 102 15.27 2.51 -1.87
CA GLU A 102 15.04 1.48 -2.90
C GLU A 102 13.56 1.33 -3.28
N LEU A 103 12.65 1.45 -2.32
CA LEU A 103 11.20 1.35 -2.56
C LEU A 103 10.57 2.68 -2.99
N GLY A 104 11.32 3.79 -2.93
CA GLY A 104 10.80 5.12 -3.26
C GLY A 104 9.77 5.64 -2.25
N ILE A 105 9.88 5.23 -0.99
CA ILE A 105 8.97 5.60 0.11
C ILE A 105 9.70 6.46 1.15
N THR A 106 8.95 7.04 2.09
CA THR A 106 9.53 7.76 3.22
C THR A 106 10.24 6.83 4.22
N GLU A 107 11.15 7.39 5.02
CA GLU A 107 11.81 6.64 6.09
C GLU A 107 10.81 6.14 7.14
N ASP A 108 9.75 6.90 7.42
CA ASP A 108 8.74 6.47 8.38
C ASP A 108 7.92 5.28 7.87
N ASN A 109 7.58 5.27 6.57
CA ASN A 109 6.96 4.10 5.94
C ASN A 109 7.91 2.89 5.93
N SER A 110 9.22 3.09 5.75
CA SER A 110 10.18 1.98 5.85
C SER A 110 10.23 1.37 7.26
N LYS A 111 10.10 2.20 8.31
CA LYS A 111 10.01 1.73 9.71
C LYS A 111 8.70 0.97 9.96
N TYR A 112 7.60 1.44 9.36
CA TYR A 112 6.33 0.71 9.36
C TYR A 112 6.49 -0.68 8.72
N LEU A 113 7.11 -0.78 7.55
CA LEU A 113 7.35 -2.07 6.88
C LEU A 113 8.20 -3.02 7.72
N LEU A 114 9.26 -2.52 8.35
CA LEU A 114 10.09 -3.30 9.26
C LEU A 114 9.29 -3.86 10.43
N LYS A 115 8.36 -3.07 10.98
CA LYS A 115 7.45 -3.51 12.05
C LYS A 115 6.41 -4.51 11.53
N LYS A 116 5.81 -4.25 10.36
CA LYS A 116 4.80 -5.10 9.72
C LYS A 116 5.34 -6.51 9.45
N PHE A 117 6.58 -6.60 8.95
CA PHE A 117 7.22 -7.87 8.61
C PHE A 117 8.21 -8.37 9.67
N ALA A 118 8.16 -7.85 10.91
CA ALA A 118 9.12 -8.21 11.97
C ALA A 118 9.18 -9.72 12.29
N SER A 119 8.08 -10.46 12.07
CA SER A 119 8.04 -11.91 12.28
C SER A 119 8.56 -12.73 11.09
N ALA A 120 8.74 -12.11 9.92
CA ALA A 120 9.12 -12.75 8.66
C ALA A 120 10.55 -12.42 8.20
N VAL A 121 11.19 -11.42 8.82
CA VAL A 121 12.54 -10.92 8.51
C VAL A 121 13.42 -11.01 9.75
#